data_AF-A0A7C4YCU4-F1
#
_entry.id   AF-A0A7C4YCU4-F1
#
_cell.length_a   1.000
_cell.length_b   1.000
_cell.length_c   1.000
_cell.angle_alpha   90.00
_cell.angle_beta   90.00
_cell.angle_gamma   90.00
#
_symmetry.space_group_name_H-M   'P 1'
#
loop_
_entity.id
_entity.type
_entity.pdbx_description
1 polymer ?
#
loop_
_entity_poly.entity_id
_entity_poly.type
_entity_poly.pdbx_seq_one_letter_code
_entity_poly.pdbx_strand_id
1 'polypeptide(L)' 'MYEFVKKDLELFFQKTRINGLICGDDYTSGGWWQGGVQRAVDEFVQNYPVQVVAIRRRQFILRKLPVTQ' A
#
# COMPACT_ATOMS: atom_id res chain seq x y z
N MET A 1 3.74 0.47 14.22
CA MET A 1 2.77 0.78 13.15
C MET A 1 3.26 0.34 11.78
N TYR A 2 4.41 0.83 11.30
CA TYR A 2 4.98 0.46 9.99
C TYR A 2 5.00 -1.07 9.74
N GLU A 3 5.58 -1.86 10.66
CA GLU A 3 5.68 -3.33 10.51
C GLU A 3 4.31 -4.02 10.37
N PHE A 4 3.29 -3.50 11.05
CA PHE A 4 1.93 -4.05 10.96
C PHE A 4 1.30 -3.75 9.61
N VAL A 5 1.42 -2.49 9.14
CA VAL A 5 0.91 -2.08 7.82
C VAL A 5 1.61 -2.84 6.70
N LYS A 6 2.93 -3.00 6.79
CA LYS A 6 3.71 -3.78 5.83
C LYS A 6 3.18 -5.22 5.73
N LYS A 7 3.05 -5.89 6.88
CA LYS A 7 2.53 -7.27 6.95
C LYS A 7 1.12 -7.39 6.39
N ASP A 8 0.25 -6.42 6.66
CA ASP A 8 -1.11 -6.40 6.11
C ASP A 8 -1.10 -6.22 4.59
N LEU A 9 -0.31 -5.29 4.05
CA LEU A 9 -0.17 -5.08 2.61
C LEU A 9 0.34 -6.33 1.89
N GLU A 10 1.35 -7.01 2.45
CA GLU A 10 1.88 -8.28 1.94
C GLU A 10 0.79 -9.37 1.91
N LEU A 11 0.00 -9.49 2.97
CA LEU A 11 -1.11 -10.45 3.04
C LEU A 11 -2.22 -10.12 2.03
N PHE A 12 -2.63 -8.85 1.95
CA PHE A 12 -3.65 -8.40 1.01
C PHE A 12 -3.21 -8.62 -0.43
N PHE A 13 -1.94 -8.36 -0.75
CA PHE A 13 -1.39 -8.63 -2.06
C PHE A 13 -1.50 -10.10 -2.46
N GLN A 14 -1.23 -11.04 -1.55
CA GLN A 14 -1.40 -12.47 -1.82
C GLN A 14 -2.85 -12.84 -2.14
N LYS A 15 -3.83 -12.21 -1.47
CA LYS A 15 -5.26 -12.52 -1.63
C LYS A 15 -5.95 -11.75 -2.76
N THR A 16 -5.40 -10.61 -3.15
CA THR A 16 -5.98 -9.76 -4.19
C THR A 16 -5.72 -10.36 -5.57
N ARG A 17 -6.77 -10.43 -6.40
CA ARG A 17 -6.68 -10.89 -7.79
C ARG A 17 -5.89 -9.87 -8.63
N ILE A 18 -5.34 -10.32 -9.75
CA ILE A 18 -4.72 -9.43 -10.74
C ILE A 18 -5.75 -8.37 -11.19
N ASN A 19 -5.30 -7.12 -11.34
CA ASN A 19 -6.10 -5.92 -11.57
C ASN A 19 -7.07 -5.54 -10.44
N GLY A 20 -7.08 -6.30 -9.33
CA GLY A 20 -7.81 -5.96 -8.12
C GLY A 20 -7.21 -4.77 -7.38
N LEU A 21 -7.99 -4.19 -6.48
CA LEU A 21 -7.60 -2.99 -5.72
C LEU A 21 -7.27 -3.35 -4.27
N ILE A 22 -6.23 -2.70 -3.74
CA ILE A 22 -5.91 -2.65 -2.31
C ILE A 22 -6.09 -1.19 -1.88
N CYS A 23 -6.97 -0.96 -0.92
CA CYS A 23 -7.31 0.38 -0.44
C CYS A 23 -6.98 0.49 1.04
N GLY A 24 -6.55 1.67 1.48
CA GLY A 24 -6.34 1.95 2.89
C GLY A 24 -6.44 3.44 3.21
N ASP A 25 -6.48 3.73 4.51
CA ASP A 25 -6.54 5.09 5.06
C ASP A 25 -5.22 5.41 5.80
N ASP A 26 -5.15 6.58 6.43
CA ASP A 26 -4.04 7.05 7.25
C ASP A 26 -2.71 7.26 6.51
N TYR A 27 -2.73 7.38 5.19
CA TYR A 27 -1.62 7.86 4.36
C TYR A 27 -1.33 9.33 4.67
N THR A 28 -0.50 9.56 5.69
CA THR A 28 -0.08 10.89 6.11
C THR A 28 1.38 10.87 6.54
N SER A 29 2.08 11.98 6.28
CA SER A 29 3.41 12.24 6.83
C SER A 29 3.31 12.61 8.31
N GLY A 30 4.26 12.14 9.14
CA GLY A 30 4.33 12.50 10.56
C GLY A 30 3.23 11.89 11.45
N GLY A 31 2.78 12.64 12.45
CA GLY A 31 1.71 12.22 13.38
C GLY A 31 2.13 11.14 14.39
N TRP A 32 1.12 10.48 14.98
CA TRP A 32 1.25 9.51 16.08
C TRP A 32 2.24 8.37 15.80
N TRP A 33 2.47 8.07 14.52
CA TRP A 33 3.32 6.96 14.07
C TRP A 33 4.51 7.40 13.23
N GLN A 34 4.85 8.70 13.23
CA GLN A 34 5.96 9.26 12.47
C GLN A 34 5.95 8.82 10.98
N GLY A 35 4.78 8.94 10.34
CA GLY A 35 4.57 8.56 8.94
C GLY A 35 4.68 7.05 8.68
N GLY A 36 4.51 6.20 9.69
CA GLY A 36 4.69 4.74 9.56
C GLY A 36 3.81 4.11 8.47
N VAL A 37 2.56 4.58 8.29
CA VAL A 37 1.65 4.10 7.23
C VAL A 37 2.17 4.52 5.85
N GLN A 38 2.47 5.81 5.67
CA GLN A 38 3.00 6.33 4.41
C GLN A 38 4.29 5.60 4.01
N ARG A 39 5.24 5.45 4.93
CA ARG A 39 6.51 4.75 4.65
C ARG A 39 6.29 3.29 4.24
N ALA A 40 5.37 2.58 4.89
CA ALA A 40 5.04 1.21 4.53
C ALA A 40 4.42 1.12 3.13
N VAL A 41 3.47 2.01 2.81
CA VAL A 41 2.83 2.06 1.50
C VAL A 41 3.84 2.44 0.41
N ASP A 42 4.69 3.44 0.65
CA ASP A 42 5.69 3.91 -0.32
C ASP A 42 6.72 2.83 -0.64
N GLU A 43 7.26 2.16 0.39
CA GLU A 43 8.16 1.02 0.21
C GLU A 43 7.47 -0.13 -0.50
N PHE A 44 6.22 -0.45 -0.13
CA PHE A 44 5.46 -1.51 -0.75
C PHE A 44 5.24 -1.25 -2.25
N VAL A 45 4.91 -0.02 -2.64
CA VAL A 45 4.75 0.38 -4.05
C VAL A 45 6.05 0.23 -4.84
N GLN A 46 7.21 0.46 -4.22
CA GLN A 46 8.50 0.32 -4.89
C GLN A 46 8.92 -1.14 -5.10
N ASN A 47 8.48 -2.06 -4.22
CA ASN A 47 8.98 -3.43 -4.18
C ASN A 47 8.00 -4.49 -4.70
N TYR A 48 6.72 -4.13 -4.91
CA TYR A 48 5.69 -5.05 -5.38
C TYR A 48 5.12 -4.59 -6.73
N PRO A 49 4.62 -5.52 -7.56
CA PRO A 49 4.02 -5.18 -8.84
C PRO A 49 2.62 -4.61 -8.60
N VAL A 50 2.59 -3.34 -8.21
CA VAL A 50 1.38 -2.56 -7.98
C VAL A 50 1.51 -1.18 -8.61
N GLN A 51 0.38 -0.58 -8.94
CA GLN A 51 0.29 0.79 -9.42
C GLN A 51 -0.51 1.64 -8.43
N VAL A 52 -0.03 2.84 -8.13
CA VAL A 52 -0.83 3.84 -7.40
C VAL A 52 -1.93 4.35 -8.33
N VAL A 53 -3.18 4.05 -8.02
CA VAL A 53 -4.35 4.53 -8.77
C VAL A 53 -4.72 5.94 -8.31
N ALA A 54 -4.75 6.16 -7.00
CA ALA A 54 -5.05 7.45 -6.43
C ALA A 54 -4.52 7.57 -5.00
N ILE A 55 -4.11 8.79 -4.65
CA ILE A 55 -3.95 9.23 -3.27
C ILE A 55 -4.82 10.49 -3.12
N ARG A 56 -5.72 10.48 -2.14
CA ARG A 56 -6.68 11.55 -1.89
C ARG A 56 -6.83 11.76 -0.40
N ARG A 57 -6.52 12.97 0.07
CA ARG A 57 -6.44 13.30 1.50
C ARG A 57 -5.49 12.32 2.20
N ARG A 58 -6.02 11.41 3.00
CA ARG A 58 -5.27 10.39 3.75
C ARG A 58 -5.49 8.97 3.23
N GLN A 59 -6.17 8.82 2.10
CA GLN A 59 -6.51 7.51 1.55
C GLN A 59 -5.64 7.19 0.35
N PHE A 60 -5.33 5.91 0.17
CA PHE A 60 -4.59 5.40 -0.96
C PHE A 60 -5.35 4.24 -1.63
N ILE A 61 -5.20 4.14 -2.95
CA ILE A 61 -5.72 3.05 -3.78
C ILE A 61 -4.58 2.53 -4.63
N LEU A 62 -4.24 1.25 -4.47
CA LEU A 62 -3.28 0.53 -5.28
C LEU A 62 -3.99 -0.49 -6.17
N ARG A 63 -3.47 -0.74 -7.36
CA ARG A 63 -3.91 -1.81 -8.27
C ARG A 63 -2.83 -2.87 -8.35
N LYS A 64 -3.17 -4.13 -8.12
CA LYS A 64 -2.27 -5.26 -8.34
C LYS A 64 -2.05 -5.48 -9.82
N LEU A 65 -0.79 -5.47 -10.25
CA LEU A 65 -0.39 -5.73 -11.63
C LEU A 65 -0.07 -7.22 -11.82
N PRO A 66 -0.13 -7.73 -13.07
CA PRO A 66 0.48 -9.00 -13.42
C PRO A 66 1.97 -8.99 -13.07
N VAL A 67 2.51 -10.12 -12.63
CA VAL A 67 3.96 -10.31 -12.58
C VAL A 67 4.42 -10.48 -14.03
N THR A 68 5.07 -9.47 -14.60
CA THR A 68 5.72 -9.60 -15.90
C THR A 68 6.95 -10.51 -15.74
N GLN A 69 7.08 -11.52 -16.60
CA GLN A 69 8.28 -12.35 -16.70
C GLN A 69 9.47 -11.56 -17.24
#